data_AF-A0A1F7UMH0-F1
#
_entry.id   AF-A0A1F7UMH0-F1
#
_cell.length_a   1.000
_cell.length_b   1.000
_cell.length_c   1.000
_cell.angle_alpha   90.00
_cell.angle_beta   90.00
_cell.angle_gamma   90.00
#
_symmetry.space_group_name_H-M   'P 1'
#
loop_
_entity.id
_entity.type
_entity.pdbx_description
1 polymer ?
#
loop_
_entity_poly.entity_id
_entity_poly.type
_entity_poly.pdbx_seq_one_letter_code
_entity_poly.pdbx_strand_id
1 'polypeptide(L)'
;MKNRLLRAFVASSIVLGQTVLALPARADTVQTVTLNPVADSYIWTGESGAQNYGTQANLSVLYGSGANRARSLLRFDLSSIPSDATISEANLGLTISTAAGSGTINVNANRIVNAWEETTVTWNDQPGTSETISSSYVTHDPGTKTWGLTTAVQNWVSGAWQNLGVMIIGRESGAASDAYTRSFWSREGSTPPTLTVTYTVPADTRTPAITNVAISDLTETGVTVTWTTDEIGTSKVEYGPTNAYGSTIDDVTLNTTHAVALTGLATDTTYHFRVLSSDQAENTASSEDQTFTTSMPVAPPPATRLIKTACAAGAAADHPCKAVYYQGTDGQRHAFPNEKIFRTWYLDFSTVQTISDSEMASISLGENVHYRPGIRLLKFQTLPKVYALARGGVMRWVTTEEVAAAAFGSDWNQKIDDLSDAFVADYTFGADIVSATDYITSAEMNAASSIDADQGR
;
A
#
# COMPACT_ATOMS: atom_id res chain seq x y z
N MET A 1 -11.42 21.19 -75.79
CA MET A 1 -11.16 22.57 -75.36
C MET A 1 -11.23 22.58 -73.83
N LYS A 2 -10.09 22.80 -73.15
CA LYS A 2 -9.81 23.91 -72.21
C LYS A 2 -10.77 23.93 -70.99
N ASN A 3 -10.37 23.92 -69.73
CA ASN A 3 -9.15 24.39 -69.08
C ASN A 3 -9.06 23.90 -67.61
N ARG A 4 -7.83 23.77 -67.12
CA ARG A 4 -7.39 23.60 -65.71
C ARG A 4 -7.73 24.82 -64.83
N LEU A 5 -7.79 24.63 -63.49
CA LEU A 5 -7.20 25.44 -62.38
C LEU A 5 -7.86 25.02 -61.04
N LEU A 6 -7.24 24.27 -60.11
CA LEU A 6 -6.16 24.54 -59.13
C LEU A 6 -6.57 25.40 -57.90
N ARG A 7 -6.29 24.85 -56.70
CA ARG A 7 -6.21 25.45 -55.32
C ARG A 7 -7.53 25.51 -54.54
N ALA A 8 -7.62 25.25 -53.23
CA ALA A 8 -6.60 25.19 -52.17
C ALA A 8 -7.02 24.20 -51.05
N PHE A 9 -6.02 23.51 -50.50
CA PHE A 9 -6.06 22.83 -49.21
C PHE A 9 -6.32 23.86 -48.09
N VAL A 10 -7.33 23.64 -47.26
CA VAL A 10 -7.37 24.18 -45.89
C VAL A 10 -7.42 22.98 -44.97
N ALA A 11 -6.25 22.56 -44.50
CA ALA A 11 -6.15 21.65 -43.37
C ALA A 11 -6.55 22.44 -42.12
N SER A 12 -7.82 22.33 -41.73
CA SER A 12 -8.26 22.83 -40.43
C SER A 12 -7.66 21.90 -39.37
N SER A 13 -6.65 22.38 -38.66
CA SER A 13 -6.03 21.66 -37.55
C SER A 13 -7.05 21.60 -36.42
N ILE A 14 -7.71 20.45 -36.26
CA ILE A 14 -8.51 20.16 -35.08
C ILE A 14 -7.52 19.87 -33.95
N VAL A 15 -7.23 20.88 -33.14
CA VAL A 15 -6.68 20.68 -31.81
C VAL A 15 -7.84 20.11 -30.99
N LEU A 16 -7.87 18.78 -30.83
CA LEU A 16 -8.67 18.14 -29.79
C LEU A 16 -8.07 18.55 -28.45
N GLY A 17 -8.51 19.69 -27.93
CA GLY A 17 -8.32 20.02 -26.53
C GLY A 17 -9.01 18.92 -25.74
N GLN A 18 -8.22 18.08 -25.06
CA GLN A 18 -8.73 17.21 -24.02
C GLN A 18 -9.36 18.11 -22.98
N THR A 19 -10.69 18.24 -23.01
CA THR A 19 -11.45 18.65 -21.85
C THR A 19 -11.21 17.57 -20.80
N VAL A 20 -10.27 17.84 -19.89
CA VAL A 20 -10.23 17.18 -18.60
C VAL A 20 -11.56 17.53 -17.94
N LEU A 21 -12.55 16.65 -18.05
CA LEU A 21 -13.68 16.67 -17.14
C LEU A 21 -13.06 16.44 -15.77
N ALA A 22 -12.89 17.52 -15.00
CA ALA A 22 -12.66 17.41 -13.58
C ALA A 22 -13.83 16.58 -13.02
N LEU A 23 -13.53 15.38 -12.54
CA LEU A 23 -14.47 14.63 -11.71
C LEU A 23 -14.97 15.60 -10.61
N PRO A 24 -16.27 15.57 -10.27
CA PRO A 24 -16.76 16.44 -9.22
C PRO A 24 -15.91 16.22 -7.97
N ALA A 25 -15.37 17.30 -7.42
CA ALA A 25 -14.66 17.25 -6.14
C ALA A 25 -15.58 16.57 -5.12
N ARG A 26 -15.03 15.63 -4.35
CA ARG A 26 -15.81 14.94 -3.33
C ARG A 26 -16.38 15.95 -2.35
N ALA A 27 -17.65 15.74 -2.00
CA ALA A 27 -18.38 16.63 -1.14
C ALA A 27 -18.07 16.32 0.32
N ASP A 28 -17.84 17.36 1.11
CA ASP A 28 -17.83 17.26 2.57
C ASP A 28 -19.12 16.63 3.06
N THR A 29 -19.00 15.75 4.06
CA THR A 29 -20.17 15.05 4.59
C THR A 29 -20.70 15.78 5.81
N VAL A 30 -21.97 16.19 5.76
CA VAL A 30 -22.68 16.75 6.92
C VAL A 30 -23.10 15.60 7.84
N GLN A 31 -22.77 15.71 9.13
CA GLN A 31 -23.17 14.78 10.17
C GLN A 31 -23.84 15.53 11.34
N THR A 32 -24.65 14.82 12.10
CA THR A 32 -25.27 15.34 13.33
C THR A 32 -25.19 14.29 14.43
N VAL A 33 -24.69 14.69 15.60
CA VAL A 33 -24.63 13.85 16.80
C VAL A 33 -25.38 14.53 17.93
N THR A 34 -26.04 13.74 18.80
CA THR A 34 -26.61 14.23 20.05
C THR A 34 -25.93 13.53 21.22
N LEU A 35 -25.36 14.33 22.12
CA LEU A 35 -24.52 13.88 23.22
C LEU A 35 -25.21 14.15 24.55
N ASN A 36 -25.05 13.24 25.50
CA ASN A 36 -25.45 13.44 26.89
C ASN A 36 -24.27 13.96 27.72
N PRO A 37 -24.50 14.69 28.81
CA PRO A 37 -23.41 15.13 29.68
C PRO A 37 -22.71 13.92 30.30
N VAL A 38 -21.38 13.97 30.33
CA VAL A 38 -20.54 13.00 31.07
C VAL A 38 -20.32 13.42 32.52
N ALA A 39 -20.61 14.69 32.84
CA ALA A 39 -20.63 15.22 34.20
C ALA A 39 -21.59 16.41 34.25
N ASP A 40 -22.42 16.49 35.29
CA ASP A 40 -23.20 17.66 35.61
C ASP A 40 -23.39 17.86 37.13
N SER A 41 -23.54 19.10 37.53
CA SER A 41 -23.79 19.45 38.93
C SER A 41 -24.41 20.84 38.99
N TYR A 42 -25.00 21.19 40.11
CA TYR A 42 -25.19 22.60 40.43
C TYR A 42 -24.46 22.94 41.71
N ILE A 43 -24.03 24.18 41.80
CA ILE A 43 -23.42 24.76 42.99
C ILE A 43 -24.38 25.78 43.54
N TRP A 44 -24.54 25.78 44.86
CA TRP A 44 -25.49 26.66 45.54
C TRP A 44 -24.84 27.21 46.80
N THR A 45 -25.02 28.52 47.02
CA THR A 45 -24.47 29.22 48.19
C THR A 45 -24.92 28.58 49.51
N GLY A 46 -26.14 28.02 49.54
CA GLY A 46 -26.68 27.30 50.69
C GLY A 46 -26.51 28.07 52.01
N GLU A 47 -26.40 27.31 53.11
CA GLU A 47 -25.99 27.86 54.41
C GLU A 47 -24.47 28.03 54.53
N SER A 48 -23.68 27.17 53.86
CA SER A 48 -22.21 27.13 53.99
C SER A 48 -21.45 27.08 52.67
N GLY A 49 -22.12 26.90 51.53
CA GLY A 49 -21.51 26.75 50.21
C GLY A 49 -20.69 25.48 49.99
N ALA A 50 -20.62 24.59 50.98
CA ALA A 50 -19.74 23.41 50.98
C ALA A 50 -20.42 22.10 50.54
N GLN A 51 -21.70 22.14 50.16
CA GLN A 51 -22.42 20.96 49.71
C GLN A 51 -22.20 20.72 48.21
N ASN A 52 -22.01 19.44 47.85
CA ASN A 52 -21.99 18.97 46.47
C ASN A 52 -23.38 18.45 46.08
N TYR A 53 -23.77 18.69 44.83
CA TYR A 53 -25.08 18.28 44.30
C TYR A 53 -24.98 17.46 43.00
N GLY A 54 -23.82 16.85 42.70
CA GLY A 54 -23.60 16.10 41.46
C GLY A 54 -24.40 14.80 41.30
N THR A 55 -25.23 14.43 42.28
CA THR A 55 -26.11 13.24 42.20
C THR A 55 -27.60 13.62 42.24
N GLN A 56 -27.92 14.92 42.26
CA GLN A 56 -29.30 15.38 42.30
C GLN A 56 -29.92 15.25 40.92
N ALA A 57 -31.23 14.97 40.86
CA ALA A 57 -31.96 14.82 39.60
C ALA A 57 -32.21 16.16 38.87
N ASN A 58 -31.78 17.27 39.46
CA ASN A 58 -32.00 18.60 38.94
C ASN A 58 -30.74 19.46 38.99
N LEU A 59 -30.58 20.25 37.94
CA LEU A 59 -29.70 21.40 37.88
C LEU A 59 -30.47 22.64 38.31
N SER A 60 -29.79 23.69 38.74
CA SER A 60 -30.45 24.93 39.18
C SER A 60 -29.66 26.19 38.87
N VAL A 61 -30.40 27.22 38.49
CA VAL A 61 -29.96 28.60 38.40
C VAL A 61 -30.90 29.43 39.26
N LEU A 62 -30.34 30.15 40.23
CA LEU A 62 -31.13 30.81 41.27
C LEU A 62 -30.57 32.19 41.60
N TYR A 63 -31.49 33.13 41.80
CA TYR A 63 -31.23 34.42 42.42
C TYR A 63 -32.28 34.66 43.51
N GLY A 64 -31.84 34.74 44.77
CA GLY A 64 -32.70 35.00 45.91
C GLY A 64 -32.29 36.22 46.73
N SER A 65 -32.92 36.41 47.89
CA SER A 65 -32.54 37.46 48.84
C SER A 65 -31.11 37.27 49.36
N GLY A 66 -30.47 38.38 49.77
CA GLY A 66 -29.10 38.36 50.27
C GLY A 66 -28.12 37.80 49.23
N ALA A 67 -27.29 36.84 49.66
CA ALA A 67 -26.29 36.19 48.82
C ALA A 67 -26.78 34.88 48.18
N ASN A 68 -28.08 34.55 48.20
CA ASN A 68 -28.58 33.25 47.77
C ASN A 68 -28.49 33.05 46.24
N ARG A 69 -27.54 32.24 45.75
CA ARG A 69 -27.27 32.04 44.31
C ARG A 69 -27.03 30.58 43.98
N ALA A 70 -27.48 30.13 42.80
CA ALA A 70 -27.11 28.83 42.24
C ALA A 70 -26.69 28.93 40.78
N ARG A 71 -25.76 28.07 40.37
CA ARG A 71 -25.22 27.95 39.00
C ARG A 71 -25.14 26.47 38.64
N SER A 72 -25.35 26.12 37.38
CA SER A 72 -25.23 24.73 36.91
C SER A 72 -23.97 24.54 36.09
N LEU A 73 -23.35 23.37 36.15
CA LEU A 73 -22.14 22.99 35.43
C LEU A 73 -22.44 21.74 34.62
N LEU A 74 -22.01 21.71 33.35
CA LEU A 74 -22.15 20.53 32.49
C LEU A 74 -20.90 20.34 31.64
N ARG A 75 -20.47 19.08 31.44
CA ARG A 75 -19.38 18.70 30.52
C ARG A 75 -19.84 17.55 29.63
N PHE A 76 -19.45 17.59 28.36
CA PHE A 76 -19.79 16.59 27.35
C PHE A 76 -18.51 15.97 26.80
N ASP A 77 -18.57 14.69 26.41
CA ASP A 77 -17.51 14.04 25.66
C ASP A 77 -17.71 14.28 24.16
N LEU A 78 -16.69 14.82 23.50
CA LEU A 78 -16.71 15.20 22.09
C LEU A 78 -15.83 14.28 21.23
N SER A 79 -15.26 13.21 21.80
CA SER A 79 -14.29 12.35 21.12
C SER A 79 -14.84 11.62 19.89
N SER A 80 -16.17 11.54 19.74
CA SER A 80 -16.83 10.99 18.56
C SER A 80 -16.82 11.92 17.36
N ILE A 81 -16.45 13.19 17.53
CA ILE A 81 -16.37 14.19 16.46
C ILE A 81 -14.91 14.28 16.01
N PRO A 82 -14.59 14.07 14.71
CA PRO A 82 -13.23 14.20 14.20
C PRO A 82 -12.63 15.58 14.48
N SER A 83 -11.33 15.64 14.81
CA SER A 83 -10.65 16.89 15.21
C SER A 83 -10.54 17.92 14.07
N ASP A 84 -10.62 17.47 12.82
CA ASP A 84 -10.62 18.28 11.60
C ASP A 84 -12.03 18.67 11.13
N ALA A 85 -13.08 18.27 11.88
CA ALA A 85 -14.45 18.66 11.57
C ALA A 85 -14.67 20.16 11.73
N THR A 86 -15.48 20.72 10.82
CA THR A 86 -15.99 22.08 10.92
C THR A 86 -17.39 22.07 11.51
N ILE A 87 -17.57 22.68 12.68
CA ILE A 87 -18.84 22.73 13.40
C ILE A 87 -19.71 23.83 12.80
N SER A 88 -20.83 23.46 12.19
CA SER A 88 -21.79 24.41 11.63
C SER A 88 -22.79 24.88 12.67
N GLU A 89 -23.17 24.00 13.60
CA GLU A 89 -24.12 24.31 14.67
C GLU A 89 -23.85 23.43 15.89
N ALA A 90 -23.89 24.01 17.10
CA ALA A 90 -23.94 23.23 18.32
C ALA A 90 -24.93 23.86 19.29
N ASN A 91 -25.90 23.08 19.77
CA ASN A 91 -27.00 23.56 20.60
C ASN A 91 -27.10 22.72 21.87
N LEU A 92 -26.86 23.35 23.02
CA LEU A 92 -27.15 22.78 24.34
C LEU A 92 -28.63 22.94 24.65
N GLY A 93 -29.34 21.85 24.91
CA GLY A 93 -30.73 21.82 25.35
C GLY A 93 -30.84 21.47 26.84
N LEU A 94 -31.52 22.33 27.61
CA LEU A 94 -31.89 22.05 29.01
C LEU A 94 -33.40 22.10 29.17
N THR A 95 -34.00 21.04 29.72
CA THR A 95 -35.45 20.95 29.92
C THR A 95 -35.83 21.43 31.30
N ILE A 96 -36.77 22.39 31.39
CA ILE A 96 -37.27 22.90 32.67
C ILE A 96 -37.91 21.76 33.47
N SER A 97 -37.45 21.57 34.71
CA SER A 97 -38.08 20.69 35.71
C SER A 97 -39.02 21.48 36.61
N THR A 98 -38.59 22.63 37.13
CA THR A 98 -39.41 23.56 37.90
C THR A 98 -38.98 25.01 37.66
N ALA A 99 -39.93 25.95 37.78
CA ALA A 99 -39.66 27.38 37.61
C ALA A 99 -40.50 28.21 38.60
N ALA A 100 -39.91 29.24 39.18
CA ALA A 100 -40.57 30.15 40.12
C ALA A 100 -39.98 31.57 40.07
N GLY A 101 -40.74 32.54 40.59
CA GLY A 101 -40.32 33.94 40.72
C GLY A 101 -40.54 34.75 39.45
N SER A 102 -39.58 35.60 39.07
CA SER A 102 -39.66 36.46 37.88
C SER A 102 -40.04 35.67 36.62
N GLY A 103 -40.94 36.21 35.78
CA GLY A 103 -41.56 35.47 34.67
C GLY A 103 -40.59 35.07 33.54
N THR A 104 -39.73 35.99 33.10
CA THR A 104 -38.69 35.74 32.09
C THR A 104 -37.35 36.22 32.62
N ILE A 105 -36.33 35.38 32.49
CA ILE A 105 -34.96 35.72 32.91
C ILE A 105 -33.98 35.47 31.77
N ASN A 106 -32.88 36.23 31.72
CA ASN A 106 -31.77 35.88 30.86
C ASN A 106 -30.85 34.89 31.59
N VAL A 107 -30.52 33.80 30.93
CA VAL A 107 -29.61 32.76 31.44
C VAL A 107 -28.47 32.60 30.45
N ASN A 108 -27.26 32.80 30.95
CA ASN A 108 -26.02 32.76 30.20
C ASN A 108 -25.38 31.38 30.29
N ALA A 109 -24.69 30.98 29.23
CA ALA A 109 -23.70 29.91 29.23
C ALA A 109 -22.32 30.55 29.11
N ASN A 110 -21.44 30.21 30.03
CA ASN A 110 -20.04 30.65 30.06
C ASN A 110 -19.14 29.42 29.99
N ARG A 111 -18.00 29.51 29.30
CA ARG A 111 -17.03 28.41 29.27
C ARG A 111 -16.33 28.30 30.62
N ILE A 112 -16.16 27.09 31.14
CA ILE A 112 -15.38 26.83 32.34
C ILE A 112 -13.88 26.84 31.98
N VAL A 113 -13.04 27.48 32.80
CA VAL A 113 -11.59 27.62 32.54
C VAL A 113 -10.70 26.93 33.58
N ASN A 114 -11.26 26.42 34.67
CA ASN A 114 -10.55 25.61 35.66
C ASN A 114 -11.18 24.22 35.76
N ALA A 115 -10.36 23.20 36.00
CA ALA A 115 -10.85 21.83 36.17
C ALA A 115 -11.82 21.73 37.36
N TRP A 116 -12.80 20.85 37.23
CA TRP A 116 -13.78 20.53 38.27
C TRP A 116 -14.18 19.07 38.15
N GLU A 117 -14.61 18.49 39.26
CA GLU A 117 -15.11 17.13 39.34
C GLU A 117 -16.54 17.13 39.89
N GLU A 118 -17.40 16.36 39.22
CA GLU A 118 -18.84 16.24 39.54
C GLU A 118 -19.09 15.86 40.99
N THR A 119 -18.26 14.98 41.54
CA THR A 119 -18.41 14.39 42.87
C THR A 119 -17.93 15.27 44.00
N THR A 120 -17.18 16.34 43.72
CA THR A 120 -16.56 17.18 44.76
C THR A 120 -16.85 18.66 44.61
N VAL A 121 -17.26 19.14 43.44
CA VAL A 121 -17.48 20.59 43.21
C VAL A 121 -18.56 21.15 44.13
N THR A 122 -18.30 22.31 44.69
CA THR A 122 -19.19 23.06 45.59
C THR A 122 -19.19 24.54 45.20
N TRP A 123 -19.95 25.36 45.93
CA TRP A 123 -19.92 26.81 45.72
C TRP A 123 -18.57 27.43 46.13
N ASN A 124 -17.92 26.88 47.17
CA ASN A 124 -16.71 27.44 47.76
C ASN A 124 -15.45 27.21 46.91
N ASP A 125 -15.44 26.16 46.09
CA ASP A 125 -14.33 25.74 45.22
C ASP A 125 -14.72 25.77 43.73
N GLN A 126 -15.78 26.51 43.39
CA GLN A 126 -16.28 26.58 42.03
C GLN A 126 -15.22 27.02 41.01
N PRO A 127 -15.26 26.49 39.79
CA PRO A 127 -14.29 26.87 38.78
C PRO A 127 -14.58 28.26 38.22
N GLY A 128 -13.54 28.95 37.75
CA GLY A 128 -13.68 30.20 37.02
C GLY A 128 -14.30 30.00 35.63
N THR A 129 -14.83 31.08 35.06
CA THR A 129 -15.42 31.07 33.71
C THR A 129 -14.86 32.17 32.81
N SER A 130 -15.05 32.01 31.50
CA SER A 130 -14.90 33.09 30.52
C SER A 130 -16.03 34.12 30.62
N GLU A 131 -16.01 35.09 29.71
CA GLU A 131 -17.19 35.87 29.34
C GLU A 131 -18.31 34.97 28.79
N THR A 132 -19.53 35.51 28.72
CA THR A 132 -20.70 34.84 28.17
C THR A 132 -20.48 34.47 26.71
N ILE A 133 -20.61 33.17 26.40
CA ILE A 133 -20.49 32.65 25.04
C ILE A 133 -21.86 32.46 24.36
N SER A 134 -22.92 32.35 25.16
CA SER A 134 -24.29 32.22 24.68
C SER A 134 -25.28 32.64 25.76
N SER A 135 -26.49 33.02 25.37
CA SER A 135 -27.55 33.38 26.32
C SER A 135 -28.93 33.02 25.78
N SER A 136 -29.84 32.66 26.68
CA SER A 136 -31.23 32.37 26.35
C SER A 136 -32.17 33.04 27.33
N TYR A 137 -33.29 33.57 26.83
CA TYR A 137 -34.39 34.02 27.67
C TYR A 137 -35.25 32.83 28.09
N VAL A 138 -35.36 32.61 29.40
CA VAL A 138 -36.02 31.45 30.00
C VAL A 138 -37.29 31.88 30.74
N THR A 139 -38.44 31.46 30.22
CA THR A 139 -39.77 31.66 30.82
C THR A 139 -40.11 30.57 31.86
N HIS A 140 -41.34 30.57 32.39
CA HIS A 140 -41.88 29.46 33.18
C HIS A 140 -42.39 28.30 32.32
N ASP A 141 -42.55 28.52 31.01
CA ASP A 141 -43.20 27.54 30.14
C ASP A 141 -42.38 26.26 30.09
N PRO A 142 -43.03 25.09 30.29
CA PRO A 142 -42.33 23.82 30.27
C PRO A 142 -41.65 23.59 28.91
N GLY A 143 -40.65 22.72 28.90
CA GLY A 143 -39.92 22.33 27.70
C GLY A 143 -38.45 22.74 27.70
N THR A 144 -37.79 22.40 26.60
CA THR A 144 -36.35 22.60 26.41
C THR A 144 -36.04 24.03 26.02
N LYS A 145 -35.02 24.60 26.65
CA LYS A 145 -34.41 25.89 26.31
C LYS A 145 -33.03 25.63 25.73
N THR A 146 -32.59 26.51 24.83
CA THR A 146 -31.42 26.21 23.98
C THR A 146 -30.37 27.31 24.06
N TRP A 147 -29.09 26.91 24.12
CA TRP A 147 -27.93 27.79 24.02
C TRP A 147 -27.05 27.35 22.85
N GLY A 148 -26.77 28.27 21.93
CA GLY A 148 -25.85 28.04 20.81
C GLY A 148 -24.41 28.10 21.28
N LEU A 149 -23.69 26.98 21.19
CA LEU A 149 -22.30 26.78 21.63
C LEU A 149 -21.33 26.54 20.48
N THR A 150 -21.72 26.80 19.22
CA THR A 150 -20.98 26.47 18.00
C THR A 150 -19.48 26.81 18.09
N THR A 151 -19.14 28.05 18.44
CA THR A 151 -17.74 28.48 18.55
C THR A 151 -16.97 27.75 19.66
N ALA A 152 -17.60 27.50 20.80
CA ALA A 152 -16.94 26.79 21.89
C ALA A 152 -16.67 25.33 21.53
N VAL A 153 -17.66 24.65 20.95
CA VAL A 153 -17.51 23.27 20.48
C VAL A 153 -16.45 23.15 19.40
N GLN A 154 -16.39 24.07 18.43
CA GLN A 154 -15.33 24.09 17.42
C GLN A 154 -13.93 24.14 18.04
N ASN A 155 -13.72 25.00 19.03
CA ASN A 155 -12.41 25.14 19.68
C ASN A 155 -12.07 23.97 20.61
N TRP A 156 -13.07 23.30 21.18
CA TRP A 156 -12.85 22.07 21.95
C TRP A 156 -12.49 20.89 21.05
N VAL A 157 -13.20 20.72 19.93
CA VAL A 157 -12.96 19.63 18.97
C VAL A 157 -11.59 19.77 18.30
N SER A 158 -11.20 20.99 17.91
CA SER A 158 -9.88 21.24 17.31
C SER A 158 -8.71 21.20 18.31
N GLY A 159 -9.00 21.08 19.61
CA GLY A 159 -8.00 21.13 20.68
C GLY A 159 -7.44 22.53 20.98
N ALA A 160 -7.96 23.58 20.33
CA ALA A 160 -7.56 24.96 20.62
C ALA A 160 -7.86 25.37 22.07
N TRP A 161 -8.96 24.86 22.64
CA TRP A 161 -9.32 25.01 24.05
C TRP A 161 -9.48 23.66 24.72
N GLN A 162 -9.05 23.54 25.98
CA GLN A 162 -9.40 22.40 26.82
C GLN A 162 -10.93 22.35 27.04
N ASN A 163 -11.52 21.17 26.85
CA ASN A 163 -12.94 20.93 27.11
C ASN A 163 -13.17 20.69 28.62
N LEU A 164 -13.59 21.74 29.32
CA LEU A 164 -13.96 21.70 30.73
C LEU A 164 -15.47 21.92 30.94
N GLY A 165 -16.24 22.00 29.86
CA GLY A 165 -17.68 22.22 29.89
C GLY A 165 -18.11 23.68 30.03
N VAL A 166 -19.39 23.85 30.36
CA VAL A 166 -20.06 25.15 30.50
C VAL A 166 -20.64 25.33 31.90
N MET A 167 -20.64 26.58 32.36
CA MET A 167 -21.40 27.00 33.52
C MET A 167 -22.61 27.82 33.06
N ILE A 168 -23.79 27.42 33.52
CA ILE A 168 -25.07 28.06 33.27
C ILE A 168 -25.39 28.98 34.44
N ILE A 169 -25.46 30.29 34.15
CA ILE A 169 -25.51 31.36 35.14
C ILE A 169 -26.61 32.34 34.74
N GLY A 170 -27.53 32.61 35.65
CA GLY A 170 -28.55 33.62 35.44
C GLY A 170 -28.12 34.99 35.97
N ARG A 171 -29.02 35.97 35.94
CA ARG A 171 -28.78 37.25 36.62
C ARG A 171 -28.52 37.05 38.11
N GLU A 172 -27.43 37.59 38.64
CA GLU A 172 -27.04 37.45 40.06
C GLU A 172 -27.10 38.77 40.87
N SER A 173 -27.70 39.81 40.29
CA SER A 173 -27.90 41.13 40.92
C SER A 173 -29.27 41.71 40.54
N GLY A 174 -29.95 42.36 41.46
CA GLY A 174 -31.27 42.97 41.23
C GLY A 174 -31.99 43.32 42.54
N ALA A 175 -33.25 43.74 42.46
CA ALA A 175 -34.07 43.94 43.66
C ALA A 175 -34.43 42.59 44.32
N ALA A 176 -34.99 42.59 45.53
CA ALA A 176 -35.51 41.33 46.10
C ALA A 176 -36.74 40.80 45.33
N SER A 177 -37.53 41.69 44.72
CA SER A 177 -38.67 41.36 43.86
C SER A 177 -38.28 40.67 42.54
N ASP A 178 -36.99 40.72 42.22
CA ASP A 178 -36.38 40.10 41.04
C ASP A 178 -35.95 38.65 41.27
N ALA A 179 -36.26 38.09 42.44
CA ALA A 179 -35.89 36.72 42.79
C ALA A 179 -36.53 35.68 41.85
N TYR A 180 -35.77 34.65 41.54
CA TYR A 180 -36.20 33.55 40.67
C TYR A 180 -35.45 32.26 40.98
N THR A 181 -36.07 31.17 40.56
CA THR A 181 -35.41 29.87 40.38
C THR A 181 -35.79 29.31 39.02
N ARG A 182 -34.81 28.79 38.29
CA ARG A 182 -35.00 27.91 37.15
C ARG A 182 -34.24 26.63 37.41
N SER A 183 -34.97 25.55 37.55
CA SER A 183 -34.38 24.23 37.67
C SER A 183 -34.58 23.48 36.36
N PHE A 184 -33.56 22.75 35.98
CA PHE A 184 -33.55 21.90 34.80
C PHE A 184 -33.35 20.46 35.25
N TRP A 185 -33.74 19.48 34.44
CA TRP A 185 -33.35 18.10 34.68
C TRP A 185 -31.83 17.93 34.51
N SER A 186 -31.20 17.20 35.42
CA SER A 186 -29.81 16.74 35.29
C SER A 186 -29.75 15.42 34.53
N ARG A 187 -28.54 14.85 34.41
CA ARG A 187 -28.27 13.51 33.90
C ARG A 187 -29.03 12.42 34.66
N GLU A 188 -29.22 12.58 35.97
CA GLU A 188 -30.00 11.68 36.84
C GLU A 188 -31.51 11.95 36.75
N GLY A 189 -31.92 12.98 36.02
CA GLY A 189 -33.31 13.41 35.85
C GLY A 189 -34.09 12.66 34.77
N SER A 190 -35.39 12.96 34.67
CA SER A 190 -36.30 12.30 33.71
C SER A 190 -36.11 12.74 32.26
N THR A 191 -35.49 13.90 32.02
CA THR A 191 -35.21 14.41 30.66
C THR A 191 -33.83 15.07 30.64
N PRO A 192 -32.76 14.26 30.57
CA PRO A 192 -31.38 14.75 30.67
C PRO A 192 -31.04 15.88 29.69
N PRO A 193 -30.06 16.73 30.03
CA PRO A 193 -29.46 17.68 29.11
C PRO A 193 -28.94 17.01 27.84
N THR A 194 -28.99 17.70 26.71
CA THR A 194 -28.40 17.22 25.46
C THR A 194 -27.55 18.31 24.80
N LEU A 195 -26.50 17.89 24.09
CA LEU A 195 -25.75 18.74 23.18
C LEU A 195 -25.88 18.16 21.77
N THR A 196 -26.64 18.83 20.91
CA THR A 196 -26.77 18.45 19.51
C THR A 196 -25.76 19.23 18.68
N VAL A 197 -24.89 18.54 17.95
CA VAL A 197 -23.81 19.13 17.15
C VAL A 197 -23.95 18.69 15.70
N THR A 198 -24.06 19.66 14.80
CA THR A 198 -24.00 19.48 13.35
C THR A 198 -22.64 19.95 12.85
N TYR A 199 -21.98 19.13 12.05
CA TYR A 199 -20.64 19.39 11.56
C TYR A 199 -20.42 18.82 10.17
N THR A 200 -19.42 19.34 9.46
CA THR A 200 -18.92 18.78 8.21
C THR A 200 -17.54 18.18 8.43
N VAL A 201 -17.36 16.94 7.97
CA VAL A 201 -16.03 16.34 7.88
C VAL A 201 -15.49 16.64 6.48
N PRO A 202 -14.28 17.20 6.36
CA PRO A 202 -13.68 17.46 5.06
C PRO A 202 -13.57 16.16 4.27
N ALA A 203 -13.85 16.21 2.97
CA ALA A 203 -13.68 15.04 2.11
C ALA A 203 -12.20 14.61 2.09
N ASP A 204 -11.97 13.30 2.23
CA ASP A 204 -10.63 12.75 2.00
C ASP A 204 -10.29 12.85 0.50
N THR A 205 -9.15 13.47 0.23
CA THR A 205 -8.63 13.73 -1.13
C THR A 205 -7.24 13.14 -1.32
N ARG A 206 -6.67 12.50 -0.30
CA ARG A 206 -5.36 11.88 -0.40
C ARG A 206 -5.49 10.57 -1.16
N THR A 207 -4.61 10.33 -2.12
CA THR A 207 -4.55 9.05 -2.82
C THR A 207 -3.57 8.12 -2.14
N PRO A 208 -3.75 6.79 -2.23
CA PRO A 208 -2.82 5.83 -1.63
C PRO A 208 -1.41 5.95 -2.21
N ALA A 209 -0.39 6.00 -1.36
CA ALA A 209 0.99 5.95 -1.80
C ALA A 209 1.41 4.49 -2.05
N ILE A 210 1.47 4.10 -3.33
CA ILE A 210 1.87 2.75 -3.75
C ILE A 210 3.40 2.61 -3.67
N THR A 211 3.86 1.56 -3.01
CA THR A 211 5.28 1.23 -2.83
C THR A 211 5.54 -0.28 -2.93
N ASN A 212 6.81 -0.68 -3.05
CA ASN A 212 7.23 -2.08 -3.07
C ASN A 212 6.53 -2.95 -4.13
N VAL A 213 6.26 -2.40 -5.31
CA VAL A 213 5.67 -3.19 -6.40
C VAL A 213 6.69 -4.22 -6.87
N ALA A 214 6.31 -5.50 -6.79
CA ALA A 214 7.18 -6.62 -7.14
C ALA A 214 6.37 -7.80 -7.69
N ILE A 215 7.06 -8.71 -8.38
CA ILE A 215 6.50 -9.97 -8.86
C ILE A 215 7.10 -11.16 -8.10
N SER A 216 6.30 -12.21 -7.91
CA SER A 216 6.72 -13.51 -7.39
C SER A 216 6.03 -14.65 -8.14
N ASP A 217 6.47 -15.89 -7.90
CA ASP A 217 5.80 -17.10 -8.40
C ASP A 217 5.57 -17.09 -9.92
N LEU A 218 6.54 -16.55 -10.67
CA LEU A 218 6.48 -16.51 -12.13
C LEU A 218 6.53 -17.93 -12.69
N THR A 219 5.55 -18.25 -13.52
CA THR A 219 5.42 -19.53 -14.24
C THR A 219 5.31 -19.29 -15.74
N GLU A 220 5.03 -20.35 -16.50
CA GLU A 220 4.78 -20.25 -17.95
C GLU A 220 3.47 -19.52 -18.26
N THR A 221 2.48 -19.57 -17.36
CA THR A 221 1.11 -19.08 -17.62
C THR A 221 0.56 -18.19 -16.52
N GLY A 222 1.39 -17.74 -15.58
CA GLY A 222 0.95 -16.90 -14.46
C GLY A 222 2.09 -16.30 -13.65
N VAL A 223 1.74 -15.31 -12.82
CA VAL A 223 2.63 -14.60 -11.91
C VAL A 223 1.79 -14.00 -10.78
N THR A 224 2.38 -13.80 -9.60
CA THR A 224 1.77 -13.03 -8.51
C THR A 224 2.37 -11.63 -8.49
N VAL A 225 1.52 -10.60 -8.53
CA VAL A 225 1.92 -9.19 -8.39
C VAL A 225 1.63 -8.75 -6.96
N THR A 226 2.59 -8.12 -6.30
CA THR A 226 2.50 -7.68 -4.91
C THR A 226 2.90 -6.21 -4.76
N TRP A 227 2.29 -5.50 -3.81
CA TRP A 227 2.66 -4.13 -3.44
C TRP A 227 2.10 -3.76 -2.07
N THR A 228 2.49 -2.59 -1.55
CA THR A 228 1.99 -2.02 -0.30
C THR A 228 1.49 -0.59 -0.49
N THR A 229 0.54 -0.18 0.36
CA THR A 229 0.04 1.20 0.45
C THR A 229 0.17 1.73 1.88
N ASP A 230 0.24 3.06 2.01
CA ASP A 230 0.27 3.75 3.31
C ASP A 230 -1.12 3.97 3.94
N GLU A 231 -2.18 3.64 3.21
CA GLU A 231 -3.57 3.60 3.66
C GLU A 231 -4.29 2.38 3.11
N ILE A 232 -5.38 1.97 3.78
CA ILE A 232 -6.18 0.84 3.31
C ILE A 232 -6.77 1.15 1.93
N GLY A 233 -6.62 0.22 1.00
CA GLY A 233 -7.15 0.38 -0.34
C GLY A 233 -7.51 -0.94 -1.02
N THR A 234 -8.18 -0.84 -2.16
CA THR A 234 -8.47 -1.97 -3.04
C THR A 234 -7.20 -2.43 -3.76
N SER A 235 -7.26 -3.64 -4.32
CA SER A 235 -6.17 -4.21 -5.13
C SER A 235 -6.62 -4.32 -6.58
N LYS A 236 -5.99 -3.58 -7.50
CA LYS A 236 -6.28 -3.70 -8.93
C LYS A 236 -4.99 -3.86 -9.73
N VAL A 237 -4.97 -4.78 -10.68
CA VAL A 237 -3.88 -4.94 -11.64
C VAL A 237 -4.43 -4.84 -13.05
N GLU A 238 -3.94 -3.87 -13.82
CA GLU A 238 -4.17 -3.78 -15.25
C GLU A 238 -2.95 -4.36 -15.98
N TYR A 239 -3.17 -5.26 -16.92
CA TYR A 239 -2.08 -5.96 -17.63
C TYR A 239 -2.43 -6.30 -19.07
N GLY A 240 -1.41 -6.54 -19.90
CA GLY A 240 -1.58 -6.95 -21.30
C GLY A 240 -0.24 -7.06 -22.04
N PRO A 241 -0.22 -7.53 -23.30
CA PRO A 241 1.01 -7.70 -24.08
C PRO A 241 1.64 -6.38 -24.53
N THR A 242 0.95 -5.25 -24.31
CA THR A 242 1.44 -3.89 -24.61
C THR A 242 1.06 -2.97 -23.45
N ASN A 243 1.64 -1.77 -23.40
CA ASN A 243 1.32 -0.73 -22.42
C ASN A 243 -0.10 -0.12 -22.56
N ALA A 244 -0.88 -0.56 -23.56
CA ALA A 244 -2.32 -0.31 -23.59
C ALA A 244 -3.08 -1.23 -22.62
N TYR A 245 -2.37 -2.18 -21.99
CA TYR A 245 -2.89 -3.22 -21.13
C TYR A 245 -4.00 -3.99 -21.86
N GLY A 246 -5.22 -4.01 -21.33
CA GLY A 246 -6.40 -4.63 -21.98
C GLY A 246 -7.04 -5.75 -21.16
N SER A 247 -6.41 -6.17 -20.07
CA SER A 247 -6.98 -7.05 -19.05
C SER A 247 -6.89 -6.40 -17.67
N THR A 248 -7.80 -6.77 -16.76
CA THR A 248 -7.83 -6.26 -15.39
C THR A 248 -8.24 -7.37 -14.42
N ILE A 249 -7.66 -7.36 -13.22
CA ILE A 249 -8.14 -8.10 -12.06
C ILE A 249 -8.34 -7.10 -10.92
N ASP A 250 -9.52 -7.14 -10.31
CA ASP A 250 -9.95 -6.21 -9.27
C ASP A 250 -10.35 -7.00 -8.02
N ASP A 251 -9.82 -6.63 -6.87
CA ASP A 251 -10.21 -7.08 -5.54
C ASP A 251 -10.58 -5.86 -4.69
N VAL A 252 -11.84 -5.79 -4.28
CA VAL A 252 -12.40 -4.67 -3.51
C VAL A 252 -12.09 -4.77 -2.01
N THR A 253 -11.44 -5.83 -1.55
CA THR A 253 -11.07 -6.00 -0.15
C THR A 253 -10.01 -4.97 0.23
N LEU A 254 -10.31 -4.17 1.25
CA LEU A 254 -9.44 -3.10 1.71
C LEU A 254 -8.27 -3.65 2.55
N ASN A 255 -7.06 -3.49 2.05
CA ASN A 255 -5.82 -3.93 2.70
C ASN A 255 -4.71 -2.87 2.54
N THR A 256 -3.62 -3.00 3.28
CA THR A 256 -2.37 -2.22 3.07
C THR A 256 -1.26 -3.05 2.42
N THR A 257 -1.47 -4.36 2.31
CA THR A 257 -0.59 -5.30 1.62
C THR A 257 -1.44 -6.04 0.60
N HIS A 258 -1.00 -6.04 -0.65
CA HIS A 258 -1.78 -6.50 -1.78
C HIS A 258 -1.04 -7.63 -2.48
N ALA A 259 -1.79 -8.63 -2.94
CA ALA A 259 -1.29 -9.72 -3.75
C ALA A 259 -2.37 -10.14 -4.74
N VAL A 260 -2.05 -10.10 -6.04
CA VAL A 260 -2.98 -10.46 -7.12
C VAL A 260 -2.30 -11.47 -8.03
N ALA A 261 -2.90 -12.65 -8.14
CA ALA A 261 -2.42 -13.70 -9.03
C ALA A 261 -2.99 -13.52 -10.44
N LEU A 262 -2.10 -13.35 -11.42
CA LEU A 262 -2.39 -13.36 -12.84
C LEU A 262 -2.26 -14.80 -13.35
N THR A 263 -3.26 -15.30 -14.08
CA THR A 263 -3.29 -16.66 -14.61
C THR A 263 -3.78 -16.68 -16.06
N GLY A 264 -3.57 -17.79 -16.78
CA GLY A 264 -4.00 -17.94 -18.17
C GLY A 264 -3.23 -17.07 -19.16
N LEU A 265 -2.01 -16.69 -18.83
CA LEU A 265 -1.13 -15.90 -19.70
C LEU A 265 -0.56 -16.77 -20.83
N ALA A 266 -0.28 -16.15 -21.98
CA ALA A 266 0.47 -16.80 -23.04
C ALA A 266 1.92 -17.02 -22.58
N THR A 267 2.51 -18.15 -22.96
CA THR A 267 3.89 -18.49 -22.63
C THR A 267 4.87 -17.67 -23.48
N ASP A 268 6.11 -17.52 -23.01
CA ASP A 268 7.18 -16.74 -23.70
C ASP A 268 6.73 -15.35 -24.19
N THR A 269 5.88 -14.70 -23.41
CA THR A 269 5.22 -13.45 -23.81
C THR A 269 5.56 -12.36 -22.81
N THR A 270 6.02 -11.22 -23.31
CA THR A 270 6.22 -10.04 -22.47
C THR A 270 4.88 -9.37 -22.21
N TYR A 271 4.58 -9.16 -20.94
CA TYR A 271 3.41 -8.44 -20.46
C TYR A 271 3.86 -7.12 -19.82
N HIS A 272 3.09 -6.08 -20.09
CA HIS A 272 3.07 -4.83 -19.36
C HIS A 272 1.99 -4.91 -18.28
N PHE A 273 2.26 -4.34 -17.11
CA PHE A 273 1.29 -4.22 -16.04
C PHE A 273 1.50 -2.93 -15.24
N ARG A 274 0.42 -2.47 -14.62
CA ARG A 274 0.45 -1.48 -13.55
C ARG A 274 -0.53 -1.88 -12.45
N VAL A 275 -0.22 -1.47 -11.23
CA VAL A 275 -1.12 -1.67 -10.09
C VAL A 275 -1.88 -0.37 -9.81
N LEU A 276 -3.12 -0.50 -9.36
CA LEU A 276 -3.94 0.61 -8.90
C LEU A 276 -4.52 0.23 -7.53
N SER A 277 -4.66 1.25 -6.68
CA SER A 277 -5.34 1.12 -5.40
C SER A 277 -6.24 2.32 -5.18
N SER A 278 -7.48 2.04 -4.76
CA SER A 278 -8.45 3.05 -4.36
C SER A 278 -8.71 2.93 -2.86
N ASP A 279 -8.60 4.03 -2.12
CA ASP A 279 -8.93 4.03 -0.69
C ASP A 279 -10.45 3.85 -0.43
N GLN A 280 -10.87 3.89 0.84
CA GLN A 280 -12.28 3.82 1.21
C GLN A 280 -13.08 5.05 0.74
N ALA A 281 -12.43 6.20 0.64
CA ALA A 281 -13.08 7.36 0.07
C ALA A 281 -13.35 7.15 -1.42
N GLU A 282 -12.54 6.31 -2.12
CA GLU A 282 -12.28 5.96 -3.54
C GLU A 282 -11.23 6.85 -4.27
N ASN A 283 -10.30 7.49 -3.55
CA ASN A 283 -9.18 8.21 -4.15
C ASN A 283 -8.23 7.17 -4.74
N THR A 284 -7.88 7.32 -6.01
CA THR A 284 -7.17 6.26 -6.75
C THR A 284 -5.77 6.69 -7.12
N ALA A 285 -4.79 5.84 -6.82
CA ALA A 285 -3.43 5.94 -7.31
C ALA A 285 -3.12 4.81 -8.29
N SER A 286 -2.12 5.01 -9.14
CA SER A 286 -1.56 3.99 -10.02
C SER A 286 -0.04 4.01 -9.97
N SER A 287 0.60 2.84 -10.08
CA SER A 287 2.04 2.75 -10.31
C SER A 287 2.42 3.20 -11.72
N GLU A 288 3.72 3.36 -11.95
CA GLU A 288 4.29 3.37 -13.30
C GLU A 288 4.09 2.01 -13.99
N ASP A 289 4.25 1.99 -15.32
CA ASP A 289 4.26 0.77 -16.12
C ASP A 289 5.47 -0.09 -15.76
N GLN A 290 5.24 -1.39 -15.61
CA GLN A 290 6.26 -2.39 -15.37
C GLN A 290 6.06 -3.56 -16.32
N THR A 291 7.11 -4.36 -16.50
CA THR A 291 7.07 -5.51 -17.40
C THR A 291 7.55 -6.78 -16.72
N PHE A 292 7.02 -7.90 -17.19
CA PHE A 292 7.55 -9.23 -16.94
C PHE A 292 7.38 -10.08 -18.19
N THR A 293 8.19 -11.13 -18.34
CA THR A 293 8.07 -12.09 -19.44
C THR A 293 7.73 -13.45 -18.85
N THR A 294 6.61 -14.05 -19.28
CA THR A 294 6.27 -15.41 -18.87
C THR A 294 7.34 -16.39 -19.33
N SER A 295 7.54 -17.45 -18.55
CA SER A 295 8.54 -18.46 -18.94
C SER A 295 8.12 -19.14 -20.24
N MET A 296 9.11 -19.56 -21.04
CA MET A 296 8.86 -20.48 -22.15
C MET A 296 8.18 -21.76 -21.63
N PRO A 297 7.26 -22.36 -22.40
CA PRO A 297 6.76 -23.66 -22.02
C PRO A 297 7.94 -24.63 -21.99
N VAL A 298 8.20 -25.23 -20.83
CA VAL A 298 9.06 -26.40 -20.75
C VAL A 298 8.37 -27.44 -21.63
N ALA A 299 8.92 -27.67 -22.83
CA ALA A 299 8.47 -28.75 -23.68
C ALA A 299 8.38 -30.02 -22.79
N PRO A 300 7.33 -30.86 -22.90
CA PRO A 300 7.35 -32.14 -22.21
C PRO A 300 8.69 -32.79 -22.58
N PRO A 301 9.53 -33.21 -21.62
CA PRO A 301 10.88 -33.59 -21.93
C PRO A 301 10.80 -34.63 -23.06
N PRO A 302 11.31 -34.34 -24.28
CA PRO A 302 11.65 -35.44 -25.16
C PRO A 302 12.68 -36.26 -24.38
N ALA A 303 12.64 -37.59 -24.49
CA ALA A 303 13.37 -38.54 -23.63
C ALA A 303 14.87 -38.22 -23.43
N THR A 304 15.14 -37.25 -22.57
CA THR A 304 16.46 -36.67 -22.31
C THR A 304 16.68 -36.80 -20.82
N ARG A 305 17.79 -37.41 -20.47
CA ARG A 305 18.13 -37.71 -19.08
C ARG A 305 19.63 -37.61 -18.90
N LEU A 306 20.01 -37.16 -17.71
CA LEU A 306 21.38 -37.26 -17.26
C LEU A 306 21.60 -38.67 -16.73
N ILE A 307 22.62 -39.37 -17.25
CA ILE A 307 22.89 -40.76 -16.94
C ILE A 307 24.34 -41.01 -16.56
N LYS A 308 24.55 -42.01 -15.73
CA LYS A 308 25.87 -42.57 -15.39
C LYS A 308 25.75 -44.05 -15.06
N THR A 309 26.87 -44.77 -15.04
CA THR A 309 26.89 -46.14 -14.50
C THR A 309 27.19 -46.14 -13.00
N ALA A 310 26.85 -47.24 -12.32
CA ALA A 310 27.15 -47.40 -10.92
C ALA A 310 28.67 -47.48 -10.68
N CYS A 311 29.16 -46.78 -9.66
CA CYS A 311 30.56 -46.89 -9.26
C CYS A 311 30.73 -47.87 -8.11
N ALA A 312 31.69 -48.79 -8.24
CA ALA A 312 32.18 -49.56 -7.10
C ALA A 312 32.78 -48.62 -6.05
N ALA A 313 32.67 -49.01 -4.77
CA ALA A 313 33.30 -48.28 -3.67
C ALA A 313 34.82 -48.17 -3.92
N GLY A 314 35.36 -46.96 -3.84
CA GLY A 314 36.78 -46.70 -4.08
C GLY A 314 37.21 -46.61 -5.56
N ALA A 315 36.26 -46.57 -6.52
CA ALA A 315 36.60 -46.35 -7.93
C ALA A 315 37.45 -45.07 -8.12
N ALA A 316 38.55 -45.22 -8.86
CA ALA A 316 39.49 -44.15 -9.15
C ALA A 316 38.82 -42.96 -9.88
N ALA A 317 39.45 -41.79 -9.82
CA ALA A 317 38.90 -40.56 -10.39
C ALA A 317 38.71 -40.62 -11.91
N ASP A 318 39.52 -41.41 -12.61
CA ASP A 318 39.50 -41.66 -14.05
C ASP A 318 38.62 -42.85 -14.46
N HIS A 319 37.95 -43.50 -13.51
CA HIS A 319 37.10 -44.65 -13.81
C HIS A 319 35.86 -44.23 -14.64
N PRO A 320 35.49 -44.94 -15.73
CA PRO A 320 34.39 -44.54 -16.62
C PRO A 320 33.05 -44.27 -15.94
N CYS A 321 32.75 -44.96 -14.83
CA CYS A 321 31.52 -44.72 -14.03
C CYS A 321 31.42 -43.31 -13.43
N LYS A 322 32.52 -42.56 -13.38
CA LYS A 322 32.56 -41.16 -12.91
C LYS A 322 32.06 -40.20 -13.98
N ALA A 323 32.08 -40.60 -15.25
CA ALA A 323 31.54 -39.80 -16.34
C ALA A 323 30.02 -39.67 -16.20
N VAL A 324 29.54 -38.45 -16.43
CA VAL A 324 28.12 -38.14 -16.58
C VAL A 324 27.88 -37.91 -18.06
N TYR A 325 26.75 -38.42 -18.55
CA TYR A 325 26.34 -38.23 -19.93
C TYR A 325 24.96 -37.56 -20.00
N TYR A 326 24.78 -36.73 -21.00
CA TYR A 326 23.48 -36.27 -21.47
C TYR A 326 22.99 -37.21 -22.57
N GLN A 327 21.83 -37.83 -22.42
CA GLN A 327 21.17 -38.54 -23.52
C GLN A 327 20.30 -37.55 -24.29
N GLY A 328 20.67 -37.25 -25.54
CA GLY A 328 20.03 -36.23 -26.38
C GLY A 328 18.82 -36.75 -27.16
N THR A 329 18.13 -35.83 -27.85
CA THR A 329 17.00 -36.16 -28.75
C THR A 329 17.41 -37.01 -29.95
N ASP A 330 18.68 -36.99 -30.30
CA ASP A 330 19.29 -37.82 -31.34
C ASP A 330 19.45 -39.29 -30.95
N GLY A 331 19.13 -39.64 -29.70
CA GLY A 331 19.26 -41.00 -29.16
C GLY A 331 20.68 -41.39 -28.77
N GLN A 332 21.64 -40.47 -28.85
CA GLN A 332 23.03 -40.67 -28.47
C GLN A 332 23.28 -40.20 -27.04
N ARG A 333 24.43 -40.62 -26.48
CA ARG A 333 24.94 -40.11 -25.20
C ARG A 333 26.15 -39.21 -25.44
N HIS A 334 26.11 -38.04 -24.83
CA HIS A 334 27.10 -36.98 -24.95
C HIS A 334 27.81 -36.83 -23.62
N ALA A 335 29.12 -37.04 -23.59
CA ALA A 335 29.87 -36.96 -22.35
C ALA A 335 30.04 -35.50 -21.92
N PHE A 336 30.00 -35.24 -20.60
CA PHE A 336 30.55 -34.01 -20.03
C PHE A 336 32.05 -34.19 -19.82
N PRO A 337 32.92 -33.47 -20.55
CA PRO A 337 34.38 -33.64 -20.42
C PRO A 337 34.91 -33.35 -19.02
N ASN A 338 34.25 -32.46 -18.27
CA ASN A 338 34.56 -32.15 -16.88
C ASN A 338 33.35 -31.58 -16.14
N GLU A 339 33.47 -31.47 -14.82
CA GLU A 339 32.41 -30.95 -13.94
C GLU A 339 32.08 -29.48 -14.21
N LYS A 340 33.04 -28.65 -14.62
CA LYS A 340 32.78 -27.23 -14.88
C LYS A 340 31.80 -27.04 -16.04
N ILE A 341 31.92 -27.87 -17.09
CA ILE A 341 30.97 -27.90 -18.21
C ILE A 341 29.57 -28.28 -17.71
N PHE A 342 29.47 -29.35 -16.93
CA PHE A 342 28.19 -29.78 -16.33
C PHE A 342 27.54 -28.65 -15.54
N ARG A 343 28.32 -27.94 -14.72
CA ARG A 343 27.86 -26.81 -13.89
C ARG A 343 27.42 -25.56 -14.66
N THR A 344 27.68 -25.50 -15.96
CA THR A 344 27.13 -24.44 -16.83
C THR A 344 25.72 -24.75 -17.33
N TRP A 345 25.30 -26.02 -17.23
CA TRP A 345 23.98 -26.49 -17.64
C TRP A 345 23.09 -26.87 -16.45
N TYR A 346 23.67 -27.38 -15.36
CA TYR A 346 22.94 -27.91 -14.20
C TYR A 346 23.58 -27.44 -12.89
N LEU A 347 22.75 -27.20 -11.86
CA LEU A 347 23.22 -26.73 -10.55
C LEU A 347 23.99 -27.81 -9.78
N ASP A 348 23.49 -29.04 -9.82
CA ASP A 348 24.04 -30.18 -9.11
C ASP A 348 23.72 -31.51 -9.83
N PHE A 349 24.19 -32.61 -9.25
CA PHE A 349 24.03 -33.96 -9.81
C PHE A 349 22.75 -34.68 -9.35
N SER A 350 21.80 -33.99 -8.69
CA SER A 350 20.62 -34.62 -8.08
C SER A 350 19.70 -35.31 -9.09
N THR A 351 19.69 -34.84 -10.33
CA THR A 351 18.87 -35.36 -11.43
C THR A 351 19.57 -36.47 -12.23
N VAL A 352 20.83 -36.79 -11.91
CA VAL A 352 21.59 -37.83 -12.62
C VAL A 352 21.10 -39.22 -12.23
N GLN A 353 20.63 -39.97 -13.21
CA GLN A 353 20.14 -41.33 -13.05
C GLN A 353 21.29 -42.33 -13.18
N THR A 354 21.28 -43.34 -12.32
CA THR A 354 22.21 -44.47 -12.46
C THR A 354 21.55 -45.56 -13.30
N ILE A 355 22.23 -45.98 -14.37
CA ILE A 355 21.76 -47.00 -15.32
C ILE A 355 22.71 -48.20 -15.36
N SER A 356 22.24 -49.31 -15.91
CA SER A 356 23.05 -50.52 -16.06
C SER A 356 24.12 -50.37 -17.15
N ASP A 357 25.23 -51.10 -17.03
CA ASP A 357 26.29 -51.09 -18.06
C ASP A 357 25.77 -51.58 -19.43
N SER A 358 24.84 -52.55 -19.44
CA SER A 358 24.21 -53.05 -20.67
C SER A 358 23.33 -52.01 -21.36
N GLU A 359 22.62 -51.21 -20.57
CA GLU A 359 21.80 -50.11 -21.11
C GLU A 359 22.71 -48.98 -21.62
N MET A 360 23.74 -48.62 -20.85
CA MET A 360 24.74 -47.64 -21.25
C MET A 360 25.43 -48.04 -22.58
N ALA A 361 25.74 -49.32 -22.77
CA ALA A 361 26.33 -49.85 -23.99
C ALA A 361 25.37 -49.83 -25.20
N SER A 362 24.06 -49.84 -24.96
CA SER A 362 23.04 -49.77 -26.03
C SER A 362 22.86 -48.38 -26.64
N ILE A 363 23.41 -47.35 -25.99
CA ILE A 363 23.32 -45.94 -26.41
C ILE A 363 24.64 -45.56 -27.09
N SER A 364 24.58 -45.15 -28.36
CA SER A 364 25.76 -44.75 -29.14
C SER A 364 26.38 -43.46 -28.59
N LEU A 365 27.71 -43.34 -28.72
CA LEU A 365 28.43 -42.12 -28.34
C LEU A 365 28.21 -41.04 -29.39
N GLY A 366 27.77 -39.87 -28.94
CA GLY A 366 27.75 -38.65 -29.73
C GLY A 366 28.92 -37.73 -29.38
N GLU A 367 28.89 -36.50 -29.89
CA GLU A 367 29.91 -35.50 -29.57
C GLU A 367 29.84 -35.08 -28.10
N ASN A 368 30.94 -34.53 -27.57
CA ASN A 368 30.96 -34.05 -26.20
C ASN A 368 30.01 -32.86 -25.99
N VAL A 369 29.51 -32.70 -24.77
CA VAL A 369 28.77 -31.50 -24.38
C VAL A 369 29.75 -30.33 -24.25
N HIS A 370 29.42 -29.20 -24.88
CA HIS A 370 30.19 -27.96 -24.75
C HIS A 370 29.81 -27.18 -23.49
N TYR A 371 30.65 -26.23 -23.09
CA TYR A 371 30.23 -25.17 -22.17
C TYR A 371 28.94 -24.52 -22.67
N ARG A 372 28.04 -24.12 -21.77
CA ARG A 372 26.88 -23.33 -22.19
C ARG A 372 27.33 -21.94 -22.66
N PRO A 373 26.96 -21.51 -23.88
CA PRO A 373 27.25 -20.16 -24.38
C PRO A 373 26.83 -19.06 -23.40
N GLY A 374 27.63 -17.98 -23.32
CA GLY A 374 27.33 -16.80 -22.51
C GLY A 374 27.62 -16.89 -21.00
N ILE A 375 28.03 -18.05 -20.47
CA ILE A 375 28.24 -18.26 -19.02
C ILE A 375 29.70 -18.10 -18.58
N ARG A 376 30.65 -18.53 -19.42
CA ARG A 376 32.09 -18.52 -19.14
C ARG A 376 32.88 -18.03 -20.34
N LEU A 377 34.03 -17.46 -20.06
CA LEU A 377 35.12 -17.26 -21.01
C LEU A 377 36.04 -18.48 -20.94
N LEU A 378 36.59 -18.88 -22.07
CA LEU A 378 37.39 -20.10 -22.20
C LEU A 378 38.81 -19.77 -22.67
N LYS A 379 39.78 -20.50 -22.16
CA LYS A 379 41.18 -20.41 -22.59
C LYS A 379 41.78 -21.81 -22.69
N PHE A 380 42.48 -22.08 -23.79
CA PHE A 380 43.31 -23.28 -23.89
C PHE A 380 44.69 -23.01 -23.29
N GLN A 381 45.29 -24.02 -22.66
CA GLN A 381 46.54 -23.84 -21.91
C GLN A 381 47.70 -23.40 -22.81
N THR A 382 47.73 -23.88 -24.06
CA THR A 382 48.76 -23.52 -25.04
C THR A 382 48.39 -22.34 -25.94
N LEU A 383 47.18 -21.77 -25.80
CA LEU A 383 46.76 -20.59 -26.57
C LEU A 383 46.70 -19.34 -25.69
N PRO A 384 47.31 -18.21 -26.12
CA PRO A 384 47.35 -17.00 -25.30
C PRO A 384 46.01 -16.25 -25.22
N LYS A 385 45.05 -16.59 -26.10
CA LYS A 385 43.79 -15.85 -26.29
C LYS A 385 42.67 -16.36 -25.37
N VAL A 386 41.75 -15.47 -25.02
CA VAL A 386 40.51 -15.75 -24.27
C VAL A 386 39.34 -15.69 -25.23
N TYR A 387 38.48 -16.70 -25.20
CA TYR A 387 37.38 -16.88 -26.15
C TYR A 387 36.04 -16.83 -25.42
N ALA A 388 35.06 -16.17 -26.03
CA ALA A 388 33.65 -16.37 -25.70
C ALA A 388 33.09 -17.48 -26.60
N LEU A 389 32.19 -18.28 -26.06
CA LEU A 389 31.58 -19.39 -26.80
C LEU A 389 30.23 -18.96 -27.37
N ALA A 390 30.07 -19.01 -28.68
CA ALA A 390 28.79 -18.86 -29.36
C ALA A 390 28.15 -20.22 -29.64
N ARG A 391 26.86 -20.20 -29.97
CA ARG A 391 26.06 -21.40 -30.29
C ARG A 391 26.81 -22.41 -31.17
N GLY A 392 26.71 -23.68 -30.82
CA GLY A 392 27.26 -24.80 -31.61
C GLY A 392 28.77 -25.00 -31.42
N GLY A 393 29.33 -24.54 -30.29
CA GLY A 393 30.75 -24.75 -30.00
C GLY A 393 31.69 -23.79 -30.73
N VAL A 394 31.21 -22.61 -31.14
CA VAL A 394 32.02 -21.64 -31.90
C VAL A 394 32.76 -20.70 -30.96
N MET A 395 34.08 -20.89 -30.82
CA MET A 395 34.94 -20.00 -30.05
C MET A 395 35.26 -18.72 -30.83
N ARG A 396 34.99 -17.59 -30.20
CA ARG A 396 35.22 -16.25 -30.77
C ARG A 396 36.17 -15.47 -29.87
N TRP A 397 37.28 -14.99 -30.42
CA TRP A 397 38.31 -14.32 -29.62
C TRP A 397 37.82 -12.95 -29.12
N VAL A 398 37.91 -12.72 -27.81
CA VAL A 398 37.65 -11.42 -27.20
C VAL A 398 38.92 -10.57 -27.27
N THR A 399 38.90 -9.51 -28.09
CA THR A 399 40.13 -8.84 -28.54
C THR A 399 40.74 -7.88 -27.51
N THR A 400 39.95 -7.32 -26.58
CA THR A 400 40.44 -6.41 -25.52
C THR A 400 39.73 -6.63 -24.18
N GLU A 401 40.31 -6.11 -23.09
CA GLU A 401 39.71 -6.16 -21.76
C GLU A 401 38.43 -5.33 -21.66
N GLU A 402 38.34 -4.22 -22.39
CA GLU A 402 37.14 -3.38 -22.45
C GLU A 402 35.96 -4.13 -23.08
N VAL A 403 36.21 -4.91 -24.13
CA VAL A 403 35.20 -5.77 -24.77
C VAL A 403 34.76 -6.88 -23.82
N ALA A 404 35.71 -7.51 -23.12
CA ALA A 404 35.42 -8.54 -22.13
C ALA A 404 34.56 -8.01 -20.98
N ALA A 405 34.93 -6.84 -20.43
CA ALA A 405 34.19 -6.18 -19.36
C ALA A 405 32.78 -5.75 -19.79
N ALA A 406 32.63 -5.27 -21.03
CA ALA A 406 31.34 -4.87 -21.57
C ALA A 406 30.39 -6.06 -21.81
N ALA A 407 30.92 -7.22 -22.26
CA ALA A 407 30.10 -8.40 -22.53
C ALA A 407 29.81 -9.26 -21.28
N PHE A 408 30.77 -9.38 -20.36
CA PHE A 408 30.70 -10.30 -19.21
C PHE A 408 30.72 -9.63 -17.83
N GLY A 409 30.80 -8.30 -17.76
CA GLY A 409 30.85 -7.52 -16.52
C GLY A 409 32.29 -7.23 -16.04
N SER A 410 32.41 -6.34 -15.05
CA SER A 410 33.72 -5.90 -14.52
C SER A 410 34.55 -7.02 -13.87
N ASP A 411 33.91 -8.14 -13.52
CA ASP A 411 34.49 -9.35 -12.93
C ASP A 411 34.80 -10.43 -13.99
N TRP A 412 34.85 -10.08 -15.28
CA TRP A 412 35.07 -11.03 -16.39
C TRP A 412 36.31 -11.93 -16.19
N ASN A 413 37.36 -11.41 -15.57
CA ASN A 413 38.61 -12.14 -15.32
C ASN A 413 38.43 -13.30 -14.32
N GLN A 414 37.38 -13.28 -13.50
CA GLN A 414 36.99 -14.39 -12.62
C GLN A 414 36.11 -15.42 -13.33
N LYS A 415 35.69 -15.15 -14.57
CA LYS A 415 34.81 -16.02 -15.38
C LYS A 415 35.57 -16.80 -16.45
N ILE A 416 36.91 -16.77 -16.41
CA ILE A 416 37.77 -17.51 -17.33
C ILE A 416 38.00 -18.92 -16.78
N ASP A 417 37.62 -19.91 -17.56
CA ASP A 417 37.94 -21.30 -17.31
C ASP A 417 39.01 -21.80 -18.28
N ASP A 418 40.04 -22.45 -17.74
CA ASP A 418 41.00 -23.20 -18.54
C ASP A 418 40.36 -24.50 -19.06
N LEU A 419 40.52 -24.73 -20.35
CA LEU A 419 40.13 -25.96 -21.04
C LEU A 419 41.39 -26.71 -21.48
N SER A 420 41.40 -28.02 -21.29
CA SER A 420 42.49 -28.87 -21.76
C SER A 420 42.62 -28.81 -23.27
N ASP A 421 43.85 -28.72 -23.78
CA ASP A 421 44.14 -28.70 -25.21
C ASP A 421 43.67 -29.98 -25.93
N ALA A 422 43.44 -31.07 -25.19
CA ALA A 422 42.86 -32.31 -25.71
C ALA A 422 41.45 -32.12 -26.30
N PHE A 423 40.72 -31.07 -25.89
CA PHE A 423 39.37 -30.78 -26.35
C PHE A 423 39.31 -29.70 -27.44
N VAL A 424 40.45 -29.23 -27.97
CA VAL A 424 40.45 -28.21 -29.05
C VAL A 424 39.63 -28.67 -30.26
N ALA A 425 39.67 -29.96 -30.58
CA ALA A 425 38.95 -30.54 -31.72
C ALA A 425 37.41 -30.53 -31.55
N ASP A 426 36.91 -30.36 -30.32
CA ASP A 426 35.48 -30.26 -30.04
C ASP A 426 34.91 -28.87 -30.42
N TYR A 427 35.76 -27.89 -30.72
CA TYR A 427 35.37 -26.51 -30.97
C TYR A 427 35.80 -26.04 -32.36
N THR A 428 35.05 -25.07 -32.89
CA THR A 428 35.41 -24.34 -34.12
C THR A 428 35.74 -22.89 -33.79
N PHE A 429 36.51 -22.21 -34.63
CA PHE A 429 36.87 -20.80 -34.42
C PHE A 429 36.08 -19.90 -35.37
N GLY A 430 35.37 -18.93 -34.79
CA GLY A 430 34.54 -17.96 -35.52
C GLY A 430 35.18 -16.57 -35.63
N ALA A 431 34.38 -15.60 -36.08
CA ALA A 431 34.80 -14.21 -36.17
C ALA A 431 35.13 -13.63 -34.77
N ASP A 432 36.16 -12.79 -34.71
CA ASP A 432 36.56 -12.09 -33.49
C ASP A 432 35.45 -11.20 -32.92
N ILE A 433 35.54 -10.88 -31.64
CA ILE A 433 34.65 -9.95 -30.93
C ILE A 433 35.46 -8.67 -30.68
N VAL A 434 35.13 -7.62 -31.43
CA VAL A 434 35.81 -6.31 -31.37
C VAL A 434 34.95 -5.23 -30.69
N SER A 435 33.65 -5.51 -30.51
CA SER A 435 32.69 -4.68 -29.80
C SER A 435 31.71 -5.55 -29.00
N ALA A 436 31.14 -4.99 -27.93
CA ALA A 436 30.10 -5.65 -27.12
C ALA A 436 28.82 -5.97 -27.91
N THR A 437 28.59 -5.29 -29.05
CA THR A 437 27.48 -5.59 -29.95
C THR A 437 27.69 -6.85 -30.78
N ASP A 438 28.94 -7.31 -30.92
CA ASP A 438 29.26 -8.50 -31.73
C ASP A 438 28.90 -9.80 -31.01
N TYR A 439 28.71 -9.74 -29.68
CA TYR A 439 28.42 -10.88 -28.83
C TYR A 439 27.58 -10.43 -27.62
N ILE A 440 26.30 -10.82 -27.62
CA ILE A 440 25.36 -10.50 -26.54
C ILE A 440 25.14 -11.78 -25.72
N THR A 441 25.68 -11.82 -24.50
CA THR A 441 25.65 -13.01 -23.62
C THR A 441 24.23 -13.57 -23.42
N SER A 442 23.24 -12.71 -23.22
CA SER A 442 21.84 -13.13 -23.08
C SER A 442 21.26 -13.75 -24.35
N ALA A 443 21.60 -13.22 -25.53
CA ALA A 443 21.15 -13.78 -26.80
C ALA A 443 21.75 -15.17 -27.04
N GLU A 444 23.02 -15.37 -26.71
CA GLU A 444 23.71 -16.68 -26.81
C GLU A 444 23.12 -17.70 -25.82
N MET A 445 22.87 -17.29 -24.58
CA MET A 445 22.20 -18.14 -23.58
C MET A 445 20.78 -18.53 -24.01
N ASN A 446 20.03 -17.61 -24.61
CA ASN A 446 18.67 -17.85 -25.08
C ASN A 446 18.66 -18.79 -26.30
N ALA A 447 19.63 -18.64 -27.20
CA ALA A 447 19.80 -19.55 -28.33
C ALA A 447 20.23 -20.97 -27.89
N ALA A 448 20.91 -21.08 -26.75
CA ALA A 448 21.32 -22.32 -26.09
C ALA A 448 20.42 -22.66 -24.88
N SER A 449 19.11 -22.75 -25.12
CA SER A 449 18.12 -23.09 -24.10
C SER A 449 18.21 -24.54 -23.61
N SER A 450 18.78 -25.43 -24.42
CA SER A 450 19.13 -26.82 -24.08
C SER A 450 20.42 -27.23 -24.80
N ILE A 451 20.99 -28.37 -24.41
CA ILE A 451 22.16 -28.96 -25.09
C ILE A 451 21.83 -29.27 -26.56
N ASP A 452 20.63 -29.81 -26.83
CA ASP A 452 20.17 -30.09 -28.21
C ASP A 452 20.00 -28.79 -29.00
N ALA A 453 19.45 -27.73 -28.39
CA ALA A 453 19.31 -26.43 -29.04
C ALA A 453 20.67 -25.78 -29.37
N ASP A 454 21.64 -25.88 -28.46
CA ASP A 454 23.00 -25.40 -28.69
C ASP A 454 23.69 -26.16 -29.83
N GLN A 455 23.70 -27.48 -29.75
CA GLN A 455 24.46 -28.34 -30.66
C GLN A 455 23.67 -28.72 -31.94
N GLY A 456 22.46 -28.20 -32.12
CA GLY A 456 21.67 -28.33 -33.35
C GLY A 456 21.15 -29.74 -33.61
N ARG A 457 20.70 -30.44 -32.56
CA ARG A 457 20.27 -31.84 -32.60
C ARG A 457 18.76 -32.03 -32.49
#